data_AF-A0A172WF63-F1
#
_entry.id   AF-A0A172WF63-F1
#
_cell.length_a   1.000
_cell.length_b   1.000
_cell.length_c   1.000
_cell.angle_alpha   90.00
_cell.angle_beta   90.00
_cell.angle_gamma   90.00
#
_symmetry.space_group_name_H-M   'P 1'
#
loop_
_entity.id
_entity.type
_entity.pdbx_description
1 polymer ?
#
loop_
_entity_poly.entity_id
_entity_poly.type
_entity_poly.pdbx_seq_one_letter_code
_entity_poly.pdbx_strand_id
1 'polypeptide(L)'
;MLMLKRSKKQGIGWDYIKERHPEVVDELKTLRDWDSVKSAIPESEAIRDYSVLALEAVAATIRELRIDREMLAERIEILNRKFEELSSSHKESTHSLEKRIKELEDQLAELEQRTLFLDSVEMLVPRLNEIDERMERLSAEILRRVEEHYSKRMDDFIRTYIEERLKSFEGELKRSIFGVSVNLSETLLRIQQHYEELVAENVRLRSVVKEREELKRALAEKEREIEELKRKLAVLREMSKRVNTLSKRLSDYEAKLAEMSRIQKELAVLTGTRDVDEALNILKTQFIPKSKFESTLREVKGILSEIEEIRQENARLRIENEKLKGVLKTLFQERLEESVGSESEETSSSSFDDNKPG
;
A
#
# COMPACT_ATOMS: atom_id res chain seq x y z
N MET A 1 16.36 -63.16 95.09
CA MET A 1 16.49 -61.76 94.61
C MET A 1 16.68 -61.78 93.09
N LEU A 2 15.58 -61.78 92.34
CA LEU A 2 15.58 -61.61 90.89
C LEU A 2 15.34 -60.13 90.61
N MET A 3 16.39 -59.40 90.20
CA MET A 3 16.23 -58.04 89.68
C MET A 3 15.48 -58.13 88.35
N LEU A 4 14.19 -57.78 88.36
CA LEU A 4 13.46 -57.46 87.14
C LEU A 4 14.14 -56.25 86.48
N LYS A 5 14.86 -56.48 85.38
CA LYS A 5 15.26 -55.44 84.44
C LYS A 5 13.99 -54.75 83.93
N ARG A 6 13.73 -53.52 84.39
CA ARG A 6 12.73 -52.63 83.77
C ARG A 6 13.12 -52.48 82.29
N SER A 7 12.31 -53.04 81.39
CA SER A 7 12.40 -52.72 79.97
C SER A 7 12.16 -51.22 79.82
N LYS A 8 13.21 -50.48 79.44
CA LYS A 8 13.06 -49.09 79.01
C LYS A 8 12.18 -49.13 77.76
N LYS A 9 10.92 -48.72 77.89
CA LYS A 9 10.06 -48.43 76.73
C LYS A 9 10.86 -47.50 75.82
N GLN A 10 11.18 -47.95 74.61
CA GLN A 10 11.68 -47.08 73.54
C GLN A 10 10.67 -45.95 73.42
N GLY A 11 11.10 -44.73 73.75
CA GLY A 11 10.26 -43.54 73.57
C GLY A 11 9.97 -43.35 72.09
N ILE A 12 8.83 -42.73 71.79
CA ILE A 12 8.51 -42.22 70.46
C ILE A 12 9.56 -41.15 70.16
N GLY A 13 10.62 -41.50 69.43
CA GLY A 13 11.70 -40.61 69.01
C GLY A 13 11.54 -40.20 67.54
N TRP A 14 12.40 -39.30 67.05
CA TRP A 14 12.32 -38.84 65.66
C TRP A 14 12.60 -39.98 64.69
N ASP A 15 13.54 -40.85 65.03
CA ASP A 15 13.84 -42.08 64.27
C ASP A 15 12.62 -43.00 64.16
N TYR A 16 11.80 -43.09 65.22
CA TYR A 16 10.57 -43.86 65.20
C TYR A 16 9.50 -43.23 64.26
N ILE A 17 9.39 -41.90 64.26
CA ILE A 17 8.48 -41.18 63.33
C ILE A 17 8.96 -41.37 61.89
N LYS A 18 10.27 -41.30 61.65
CA LYS A 18 10.88 -41.49 60.34
C LYS A 18 10.69 -42.91 59.79
N GLU A 19 10.79 -43.93 60.63
CA GLU A 19 10.57 -45.32 60.22
C GLU A 19 9.09 -45.66 60.02
N ARG A 20 8.19 -45.13 60.86
CA ARG A 20 6.78 -45.54 60.89
C ARG A 20 5.84 -44.62 60.09
N HIS A 21 6.23 -43.37 59.90
CA HIS A 21 5.46 -42.34 59.20
C HIS A 21 6.36 -41.53 58.23
N PRO A 22 6.98 -42.18 57.23
CA PRO A 22 7.84 -41.51 56.26
C PRO A 22 7.08 -40.46 55.44
N GLU A 23 5.81 -40.71 55.11
CA GLU A 23 4.93 -39.80 54.35
C GLU A 23 4.82 -38.43 55.03
N VAL A 24 4.63 -38.40 56.34
CA VAL A 24 4.55 -37.15 57.13
C VAL A 24 5.89 -36.41 57.11
N VAL A 25 7.01 -37.13 57.18
CA VAL A 25 8.34 -36.52 57.13
C VAL A 25 8.62 -35.93 55.75
N ASP A 26 8.14 -36.57 54.69
CA ASP A 26 8.30 -36.07 53.33
C ASP A 26 7.42 -34.84 53.06
N GLU A 27 6.19 -34.80 53.58
CA GLU A 27 5.35 -33.59 53.56
C GLU A 27 5.94 -32.44 54.38
N LEU A 28 6.59 -32.71 55.51
CA LEU A 28 7.24 -31.65 56.27
C LEU A 28 8.45 -31.06 55.52
N LYS A 29 9.17 -31.88 54.73
CA LYS A 29 10.29 -31.41 53.91
C LYS A 29 9.86 -30.57 52.71
N THR A 30 8.62 -30.67 52.24
CA THR A 30 8.13 -29.84 51.13
C THR A 30 7.83 -28.41 51.56
N LEU A 31 7.77 -28.15 52.87
CA LEU A 31 7.65 -26.81 53.42
C LEU A 31 8.86 -25.96 53.03
N ARG A 32 8.57 -24.75 52.56
CA ARG A 32 9.51 -23.67 52.27
C ARG A 32 10.34 -23.28 53.50
N ASP A 33 9.73 -23.34 54.68
CA ASP A 33 10.37 -23.08 55.98
C ASP A 33 10.82 -24.37 56.70
N TRP A 34 11.09 -25.46 55.97
CA TRP A 34 11.50 -26.75 56.55
C TRP A 34 12.70 -26.64 57.50
N ASP A 35 13.67 -25.76 57.21
CA ASP A 35 14.83 -25.58 58.09
C ASP A 35 14.44 -25.06 59.50
N SER A 36 13.38 -24.24 59.59
CA SER A 36 12.80 -23.78 60.86
C SER A 36 12.15 -24.96 61.61
N VAL A 37 11.34 -25.75 60.91
CA VAL A 37 10.66 -26.93 61.48
C VAL A 37 11.68 -27.99 61.93
N LYS A 38 12.73 -28.21 61.14
CA LYS A 38 13.83 -29.12 61.45
C LYS A 38 14.59 -28.69 62.71
N SER A 39 14.74 -27.39 62.94
CA SER A 39 15.41 -26.86 64.13
C SER A 39 14.64 -27.13 65.43
N ALA A 40 13.32 -27.35 65.36
CA ALA A 40 12.48 -27.72 66.50
C ALA A 40 12.56 -29.22 66.87
N ILE A 41 13.17 -30.06 66.04
CA ILE A 41 13.29 -31.51 66.29
C ILE A 41 14.13 -31.82 67.55
N PRO A 42 15.35 -31.25 67.73
CA PRO A 42 16.16 -31.51 68.93
C PRO A 42 15.50 -30.99 70.22
N GLU A 43 14.77 -29.88 70.15
CA GLU A 43 14.04 -29.31 71.28
C GLU A 43 12.84 -30.19 71.67
N SER A 44 12.12 -30.70 70.67
CA SER A 44 11.02 -31.66 70.86
C SER A 44 11.53 -33.01 71.40
N GLU A 45 12.71 -33.46 70.97
CA GLU A 45 13.37 -34.67 71.51
C GLU A 45 13.81 -34.49 72.97
N ALA A 46 14.31 -33.31 73.34
CA ALA A 46 14.70 -32.98 74.70
C ALA A 46 13.50 -32.99 75.66
N ILE A 47 12.36 -32.45 75.21
CA ILE A 47 11.10 -32.39 75.98
C ILE A 47 10.32 -33.71 75.91
N ARG A 48 10.62 -34.57 74.93
CA ARG A 48 9.87 -35.80 74.58
C ARG A 48 8.40 -35.55 74.22
N ASP A 49 8.13 -34.35 73.71
CA ASP A 49 6.82 -33.95 73.22
C ASP A 49 6.99 -33.30 71.83
N TYR A 50 6.32 -33.88 70.83
CA TYR A 50 6.35 -33.40 69.45
C TYR A 50 5.23 -32.40 69.16
N SER A 51 4.46 -31.98 70.16
CA SER A 51 3.50 -30.89 70.03
C SER A 51 4.17 -29.60 69.56
N VAL A 52 5.41 -29.32 70.00
CA VAL A 52 6.20 -28.16 69.58
C VAL A 52 6.58 -28.26 68.11
N LEU A 53 7.08 -29.41 67.65
CA LEU A 53 7.35 -29.66 66.23
C LEU A 53 6.08 -29.50 65.38
N ALA A 54 4.95 -30.04 65.84
CA ALA A 54 3.68 -29.93 65.14
C ALA A 54 3.18 -28.47 65.07
N LEU A 55 3.34 -27.68 66.14
CA LEU A 55 3.00 -26.26 66.15
C LEU A 55 3.90 -25.45 65.23
N GLU A 56 5.21 -25.73 65.18
CA GLU A 56 6.13 -25.04 64.26
C GLU A 56 5.85 -25.40 62.80
N ALA A 57 5.51 -26.66 62.52
CA ALA A 57 5.06 -27.10 61.18
C ALA A 57 3.74 -26.41 60.77
N VAL A 58 2.76 -26.31 61.68
CA VAL A 58 1.51 -25.57 61.44
C VAL A 58 1.78 -24.07 61.26
N ALA A 59 2.72 -23.48 62.01
CA ALA A 59 3.10 -22.10 61.82
C ALA A 59 3.76 -21.86 60.45
N ALA A 60 4.64 -22.75 60.02
CA ALA A 60 5.28 -22.71 58.69
C ALA A 60 4.25 -22.79 57.55
N THR A 61 3.32 -23.75 57.61
CA THR A 61 2.23 -23.86 56.61
C THR A 61 1.35 -22.62 56.57
N ILE A 62 1.01 -22.02 57.72
CA ILE A 62 0.24 -20.77 57.78
C ILE A 62 1.02 -19.61 57.12
N ARG A 63 2.34 -19.52 57.31
CA ARG A 63 3.18 -18.50 56.66
C ARG A 63 3.18 -18.67 55.15
N GLU A 64 3.37 -19.90 54.66
CA GLU A 64 3.31 -20.21 53.22
C GLU A 64 1.96 -19.84 52.61
N LEU A 65 0.86 -20.26 53.23
CA LEU A 65 -0.49 -19.92 52.75
C LEU A 65 -0.75 -18.40 52.74
N ARG A 66 -0.15 -17.64 53.66
CA ARG A 66 -0.23 -16.17 53.65
C ARG A 66 0.54 -15.58 52.47
N ILE A 67 1.76 -16.05 52.22
CA ILE A 67 2.57 -15.62 51.07
C ILE A 67 1.85 -15.96 49.77
N ASP A 68 1.32 -17.17 49.63
CA ASP A 68 0.58 -17.58 48.43
C ASP A 68 -0.69 -16.74 48.24
N ARG A 69 -1.40 -16.42 49.32
CA ARG A 69 -2.55 -15.52 49.28
C ARG A 69 -2.17 -14.12 48.82
N GLU A 70 -1.05 -13.58 49.28
CA GLU A 70 -0.54 -12.27 48.86
C GLU A 70 -0.17 -12.28 47.37
N MET A 71 0.59 -13.29 46.93
CA MET A 71 0.93 -13.48 45.51
C MET A 71 -0.31 -13.63 44.62
N LEU A 72 -1.32 -14.36 45.08
CA LEU A 72 -2.60 -14.49 44.37
C LEU A 72 -3.37 -13.17 44.34
N ALA A 73 -3.38 -12.40 45.43
CA ALA A 73 -4.00 -11.09 45.49
C ALA A 73 -3.34 -10.10 44.51
N GLU A 74 -2.00 -10.06 44.47
CA GLU A 74 -1.26 -9.26 43.49
C GLU A 74 -1.59 -9.68 42.06
N ARG A 75 -1.66 -10.98 41.81
CA ARG A 75 -1.99 -11.50 40.47
C ARG A 75 -3.43 -11.15 40.07
N ILE A 76 -4.37 -11.18 41.00
CA ILE A 76 -5.75 -10.71 40.79
C ILE A 76 -5.77 -9.21 40.50
N GLU A 77 -5.00 -8.41 41.23
CA GLU A 77 -4.94 -6.97 41.02
C GLU A 77 -4.36 -6.63 39.63
N ILE A 78 -3.29 -7.31 39.22
CA ILE A 78 -2.72 -7.17 37.87
C ILE A 78 -3.76 -7.57 36.81
N LEU A 79 -4.51 -8.65 37.04
CA LEU A 79 -5.55 -9.10 36.12
C LEU A 79 -6.67 -8.08 36.00
N ASN A 80 -7.10 -7.48 37.11
CA ASN A 80 -8.13 -6.45 37.14
C ASN A 80 -7.67 -5.19 36.40
N ARG A 81 -6.42 -4.74 36.61
CA ARG A 81 -5.86 -3.60 35.85
C ARG A 81 -5.86 -3.86 34.35
N LYS A 82 -5.42 -5.05 33.92
CA LYS A 82 -5.47 -5.45 32.50
C LYS A 82 -6.90 -5.50 31.97
N PHE A 83 -7.86 -5.94 32.78
CA PHE A 83 -9.26 -5.98 32.40
C PHE A 83 -9.85 -4.56 32.27
N GLU A 84 -9.51 -3.64 33.17
CA GLU A 84 -9.91 -2.24 33.09
C GLU A 84 -9.32 -1.55 31.85
N GLU A 85 -8.03 -1.75 31.58
CA GLU A 85 -7.35 -1.26 30.37
C GLU A 85 -7.98 -1.82 29.09
N LEU A 86 -8.28 -3.13 29.07
CA LEU A 86 -8.97 -3.76 27.95
C LEU A 86 -10.38 -3.18 27.79
N SER A 87 -11.11 -2.98 28.89
CA SER A 87 -12.46 -2.41 28.88
C SER A 87 -12.47 -0.97 28.37
N SER A 88 -11.52 -0.14 28.79
CA SER A 88 -11.40 1.24 28.31
C SER A 88 -11.02 1.28 26.84
N SER A 89 -10.02 0.48 26.42
CA SER A 89 -9.62 0.37 25.01
C SER A 89 -10.77 -0.12 24.13
N HIS A 90 -11.57 -1.08 24.62
CA HIS A 90 -12.73 -1.57 23.88
C HIS A 90 -13.82 -0.49 23.78
N LYS A 91 -14.09 0.28 24.83
CA LYS A 91 -15.05 1.39 24.76
C LYS A 91 -14.60 2.45 23.76
N GLU A 92 -13.33 2.81 23.74
CA GLU A 92 -12.76 3.77 22.78
C GLU A 92 -12.85 3.26 21.35
N SER A 93 -12.50 2.00 21.10
CA SER A 93 -12.59 1.41 19.77
C SER A 93 -14.04 1.34 19.29
N THR A 94 -14.97 0.91 20.15
CA THR A 94 -16.41 0.85 19.84
C THR A 94 -16.95 2.24 19.50
N HIS A 95 -16.61 3.26 20.29
CA HIS A 95 -17.03 4.64 20.02
C HIS A 95 -16.44 5.19 18.70
N SER A 96 -15.20 4.84 18.37
CA SER A 96 -14.58 5.24 17.09
C SER A 96 -15.26 4.56 15.89
N LEU A 97 -15.67 3.30 16.04
CA LEU A 97 -16.40 2.57 15.02
C LEU A 97 -17.82 3.12 14.83
N GLU A 98 -18.52 3.43 15.91
CA GLU A 98 -19.84 4.07 15.86
C GLU A 98 -19.81 5.41 15.12
N LYS A 99 -18.78 6.25 15.36
CA LYS A 99 -18.60 7.50 14.62
C LYS A 99 -18.42 7.25 13.13
N ARG A 100 -17.57 6.30 12.77
CA ARG A 100 -17.30 5.97 11.38
C ARG A 100 -18.52 5.37 10.67
N ILE A 101 -19.33 4.59 11.38
CA ILE A 101 -20.61 4.08 10.86
C ILE A 101 -21.55 5.24 10.57
N LYS A 102 -21.71 6.19 11.50
CA LYS A 102 -22.55 7.38 11.27
C LYS A 102 -22.07 8.23 10.09
N GLU A 103 -20.77 8.45 9.97
CA GLU A 103 -20.19 9.17 8.82
C GLU A 103 -20.50 8.46 7.49
N LEU A 104 -20.45 7.12 7.47
CA LEU A 104 -20.81 6.33 6.29
C LEU A 104 -22.31 6.37 6.00
N GLU A 105 -23.16 6.34 7.03
CA GLU A 105 -24.61 6.50 6.89
C GLU A 105 -24.96 7.87 6.31
N ASP A 106 -24.33 8.95 6.78
CA ASP A 106 -24.52 10.31 6.26
C ASP A 106 -24.08 10.42 4.79
N GLN A 107 -22.94 9.84 4.43
CA GLN A 107 -22.46 9.78 3.04
C GLN A 107 -23.40 8.97 2.14
N LEU A 108 -23.95 7.87 2.65
CA LEU A 108 -24.89 7.04 1.92
C LEU A 108 -26.20 7.82 1.66
N ALA A 109 -26.71 8.53 2.66
CA ALA A 109 -27.88 9.40 2.51
C ALA A 109 -27.65 10.52 1.47
N GLU A 110 -26.45 11.12 1.45
CA GLU A 110 -26.10 12.11 0.42
C GLU A 110 -26.05 11.48 -0.98
N LEU A 111 -25.49 10.28 -1.12
CA LEU A 111 -25.47 9.56 -2.39
C LEU A 111 -26.87 9.17 -2.86
N GLU A 112 -27.76 8.77 -1.96
CA GLU A 112 -29.17 8.50 -2.27
C GLU A 112 -29.86 9.77 -2.78
N GLN A 113 -29.68 10.92 -2.12
CA GLN A 113 -30.22 12.20 -2.59
C GLN A 113 -29.69 12.59 -3.97
N ARG A 114 -28.38 12.39 -4.23
CA ARG A 114 -27.77 12.67 -5.54
C ARG A 114 -28.28 11.71 -6.62
N THR A 115 -28.52 10.45 -6.28
CA THR A 115 -29.10 9.46 -7.19
C THR A 115 -30.53 9.87 -7.57
N LEU A 116 -31.36 10.23 -6.59
CA LEU A 116 -32.71 10.73 -6.85
C LEU A 116 -32.71 12.01 -7.70
N PHE A 117 -31.73 12.89 -7.49
CA PHE A 117 -31.55 14.07 -8.34
C PHE A 117 -31.16 13.68 -9.78
N LEU A 118 -30.23 12.74 -9.96
CA LEU A 118 -29.85 12.26 -11.29
C LEU A 118 -31.03 11.60 -12.02
N ASP A 119 -31.82 10.79 -11.33
CA ASP A 119 -33.05 10.20 -11.88
C ASP A 119 -34.01 11.31 -12.35
N SER A 120 -34.16 12.38 -11.56
CA SER A 120 -35.00 13.53 -11.94
C SER A 120 -34.46 14.28 -13.16
N VAL A 121 -33.14 14.41 -13.29
CA VAL A 121 -32.49 15.04 -14.45
C VAL A 121 -32.66 14.14 -15.69
N GLU A 122 -32.51 12.83 -15.54
CA GLU A 122 -32.73 11.86 -16.61
C GLU A 122 -34.16 11.96 -17.17
N MET A 123 -35.16 12.14 -16.30
CA MET A 123 -36.55 12.39 -16.74
C MET A 123 -36.73 13.71 -17.50
N LEU A 124 -35.86 14.70 -17.31
CA LEU A 124 -35.91 16.00 -18.00
C LEU A 124 -35.19 16.00 -19.36
N VAL A 125 -34.21 15.11 -19.56
CA VAL A 125 -33.45 15.03 -20.83
C VAL A 125 -34.36 14.88 -22.06
N PRO A 126 -35.37 13.99 -22.08
CA PRO A 126 -36.28 13.88 -23.23
C PRO A 126 -37.05 15.18 -23.51
N ARG A 127 -37.49 15.89 -22.46
CA ARG A 127 -38.22 17.15 -22.60
C ARG A 127 -37.32 18.26 -23.15
N LEU A 128 -36.06 18.29 -22.72
CA LEU A 128 -35.07 19.22 -23.25
C LEU A 128 -34.83 18.96 -24.75
N ASN A 129 -34.65 17.69 -25.13
CA ASN A 129 -34.49 17.30 -26.53
C ASN A 129 -35.71 17.69 -27.38
N GLU A 130 -36.94 17.51 -26.89
CA GLU A 130 -38.15 17.97 -27.59
C GLU A 130 -38.17 19.50 -27.78
N ILE A 131 -37.71 20.26 -26.78
CA ILE A 131 -37.62 21.73 -26.88
C ILE A 131 -36.54 22.13 -27.88
N ASP A 132 -35.38 21.48 -27.87
CA ASP A 132 -34.30 21.71 -28.83
C ASP A 132 -34.77 21.44 -30.26
N GLU A 133 -35.42 20.31 -30.52
CA GLU A 133 -36.00 20.02 -31.85
C GLU A 133 -37.03 21.07 -32.27
N ARG A 134 -37.85 21.57 -31.34
CA ARG A 134 -38.82 22.64 -31.64
C ARG A 134 -38.11 23.96 -31.94
N MET A 135 -37.05 24.31 -31.21
CA MET A 135 -36.26 25.51 -31.47
C MET A 135 -35.57 25.44 -32.84
N GLU A 136 -35.00 24.28 -33.20
CA GLU A 136 -34.42 24.05 -34.53
C GLU A 136 -35.47 24.18 -35.64
N ARG A 137 -36.66 23.61 -35.47
CA ARG A 137 -37.76 23.78 -36.44
C ARG A 137 -38.20 25.23 -36.57
N LEU A 138 -38.44 25.92 -35.46
CA LEU A 138 -38.88 27.32 -35.46
C LEU A 138 -37.84 28.25 -36.06
N SER A 139 -36.56 28.05 -35.75
CA SER A 139 -35.47 28.84 -36.33
C SER A 139 -35.36 28.62 -37.84
N ALA A 140 -35.47 27.37 -38.32
CA ALA A 140 -35.50 27.06 -39.75
C ALA A 140 -36.72 27.68 -40.46
N GLU A 141 -37.90 27.68 -39.83
CA GLU A 141 -39.09 28.35 -40.35
C GLU A 141 -38.94 29.88 -40.42
N ILE A 142 -38.38 30.50 -39.38
CA ILE A 142 -38.10 31.94 -39.36
C ILE A 142 -37.11 32.28 -40.48
N LEU A 143 -36.02 31.53 -40.62
CA LEU A 143 -35.05 31.72 -41.70
C LEU A 143 -35.71 31.65 -43.08
N ARG A 144 -36.56 30.64 -43.32
CA ARG A 144 -37.32 30.54 -44.58
C ARG A 144 -38.26 31.73 -44.80
N ARG A 145 -39.02 32.15 -43.79
CA ARG A 145 -39.93 33.31 -43.91
C ARG A 145 -39.16 34.60 -44.19
N VAL A 146 -38.01 34.77 -43.53
CA VAL A 146 -37.11 35.90 -43.73
C VAL A 146 -36.56 35.87 -45.16
N GLU A 147 -36.04 34.73 -45.62
CA GLU A 147 -35.53 34.53 -46.98
C GLU A 147 -36.62 34.81 -48.02
N GLU A 148 -37.82 34.26 -47.87
CA GLU A 148 -38.95 34.53 -48.77
C GLU A 148 -39.35 36.01 -48.78
N HIS A 149 -39.39 36.65 -47.62
CA HIS A 149 -39.78 38.06 -47.51
C HIS A 149 -38.73 38.98 -48.15
N TYR A 150 -37.44 38.75 -47.87
CA TYR A 150 -36.36 39.53 -48.46
C TYR A 150 -36.16 39.23 -49.93
N SER A 151 -36.35 37.98 -50.37
CA SER A 151 -36.30 37.60 -51.78
C SER A 151 -37.40 38.29 -52.58
N LYS A 152 -38.65 38.25 -52.11
CA LYS A 152 -39.76 39.00 -52.71
C LYS A 152 -39.50 40.50 -52.74
N ARG A 153 -39.01 41.06 -51.62
CA ARG A 153 -38.67 42.48 -51.54
C ARG A 153 -37.51 42.87 -52.46
N MET A 154 -36.53 42.00 -52.64
CA MET A 154 -35.43 42.18 -53.60
C MET A 154 -35.92 42.05 -55.04
N ASP A 155 -36.78 41.10 -55.36
CA ASP A 155 -37.38 40.98 -56.69
C ASP A 155 -38.22 42.21 -57.04
N ASP A 156 -39.03 42.69 -56.10
CA ASP A 156 -39.82 43.91 -56.24
C ASP A 156 -38.92 45.14 -56.35
N PHE A 157 -37.85 45.23 -55.54
CA PHE A 157 -36.86 46.30 -55.65
C PHE A 157 -36.10 46.24 -56.98
N ILE A 158 -35.75 45.06 -57.48
CA ILE A 158 -35.09 44.89 -58.78
C ILE A 158 -36.04 45.28 -59.91
N ARG A 159 -37.31 44.87 -59.85
CA ARG A 159 -38.34 45.27 -60.83
C ARG A 159 -38.56 46.77 -60.83
N THR A 160 -38.81 47.36 -59.67
CA THR A 160 -38.99 48.81 -59.52
C THR A 160 -37.74 49.57 -59.93
N TYR A 161 -36.55 49.12 -59.54
CA TYR A 161 -35.29 49.73 -59.96
C TYR A 161 -35.05 49.61 -61.47
N ILE A 162 -35.37 48.47 -62.10
CA ILE A 162 -35.28 48.32 -63.57
C ILE A 162 -36.30 49.22 -64.27
N GLU A 163 -37.53 49.30 -63.77
CA GLU A 163 -38.57 50.18 -64.32
C GLU A 163 -38.23 51.66 -64.12
N GLU A 164 -37.73 52.04 -62.94
CA GLU A 164 -37.25 53.38 -62.64
C GLU A 164 -36.01 53.72 -63.46
N ARG A 165 -35.11 52.76 -63.71
CA ARG A 165 -33.93 52.97 -64.54
C ARG A 165 -34.27 53.01 -66.03
N LEU A 166 -35.28 52.28 -66.49
CA LEU A 166 -35.86 52.41 -67.83
C LEU A 166 -36.56 53.76 -68.00
N LYS A 167 -37.34 54.19 -67.00
CA LYS A 167 -37.99 55.51 -66.95
C LYS A 167 -36.99 56.64 -66.73
N SER A 168 -35.87 56.41 -66.04
CA SER A 168 -34.79 57.37 -65.86
C SER A 168 -33.91 57.42 -67.10
N PHE A 169 -33.71 56.34 -67.85
CA PHE A 169 -33.09 56.40 -69.19
C PHE A 169 -34.00 57.14 -70.18
N GLU A 170 -35.31 56.87 -70.17
CA GLU A 170 -36.31 57.60 -70.97
C GLU A 170 -36.44 59.07 -70.50
N GLY A 171 -36.26 59.29 -69.21
CA GLY A 171 -36.31 60.58 -68.52
C GLY A 171 -35.02 61.38 -68.63
N GLU A 172 -33.84 60.77 -68.70
CA GLU A 172 -32.52 61.38 -68.91
C GLU A 172 -32.35 61.79 -70.38
N LEU A 173 -32.96 61.05 -71.31
CA LEU A 173 -33.18 61.54 -72.67
C LEU A 173 -34.04 62.82 -72.70
N LYS A 174 -35.01 62.96 -71.78
CA LYS A 174 -35.92 64.13 -71.68
C LYS A 174 -35.42 65.23 -70.72
N ARG A 175 -34.51 64.93 -69.79
CA ARG A 175 -33.98 65.82 -68.74
C ARG A 175 -32.54 66.27 -68.98
N SER A 176 -31.88 65.81 -70.05
CA SER A 176 -30.67 66.45 -70.57
C SER A 176 -30.88 67.92 -70.99
N ILE A 177 -32.11 68.44 -70.94
CA ILE A 177 -32.45 69.83 -71.29
C ILE A 177 -32.64 70.76 -70.07
N PHE A 178 -32.96 70.33 -68.84
CA PHE A 178 -33.07 71.28 -67.72
C PHE A 178 -32.91 70.67 -66.33
N GLY A 179 -32.06 71.30 -65.49
CA GLY A 179 -32.40 71.41 -64.06
C GLY A 179 -31.29 71.14 -63.04
N VAL A 180 -30.15 71.84 -63.11
CA VAL A 180 -29.21 71.94 -61.98
C VAL A 180 -29.62 73.14 -61.13
N SER A 181 -30.53 72.95 -60.16
CA SER A 181 -30.64 73.89 -59.01
C SER A 181 -31.38 73.35 -57.76
N VAL A 182 -31.84 72.09 -57.73
CA VAL A 182 -32.52 71.48 -56.56
C VAL A 182 -31.57 70.66 -55.66
N ASN A 183 -30.28 70.59 -55.99
CA ASN A 183 -29.35 69.61 -55.41
C ASN A 183 -28.78 69.95 -54.02
N LEU A 184 -29.10 71.08 -53.39
CA LEU A 184 -28.48 71.43 -52.10
C LEU A 184 -29.29 70.97 -50.88
N SER A 185 -30.62 71.09 -50.91
CA SER A 185 -31.49 70.62 -49.81
C SER A 185 -31.63 69.10 -49.78
N GLU A 186 -31.68 68.44 -50.94
CA GLU A 186 -31.69 66.97 -51.02
C GLU A 186 -30.36 66.36 -50.60
N THR A 187 -29.22 66.98 -50.93
CA THR A 187 -27.91 66.48 -50.48
C THR A 187 -27.73 66.65 -48.98
N LEU A 188 -28.19 67.76 -48.39
CA LEU A 188 -28.18 67.94 -46.94
C LEU A 188 -29.08 66.93 -46.21
N LEU A 189 -30.26 66.62 -46.75
CA LEU A 189 -31.16 65.63 -46.16
C LEU A 189 -30.62 64.20 -46.28
N ARG A 190 -30.00 63.85 -47.42
CA ARG A 190 -29.29 62.57 -47.59
C ARG A 190 -28.08 62.44 -46.67
N ILE A 191 -27.35 63.52 -46.46
CA ILE A 191 -26.24 63.55 -45.50
C ILE A 191 -26.77 63.34 -44.08
N GLN A 192 -27.88 63.99 -43.68
CA GLN A 192 -28.50 63.78 -42.37
C GLN A 192 -28.98 62.34 -42.16
N GLN A 193 -29.67 61.75 -43.14
CA GLN A 193 -30.10 60.35 -43.08
C GLN A 193 -28.91 59.38 -42.97
N HIS A 194 -27.84 59.62 -43.73
CA HIS A 194 -26.64 58.81 -43.66
C HIS A 194 -25.93 58.92 -42.28
N TYR A 195 -25.92 60.10 -41.67
CA TYR A 195 -25.41 60.28 -40.31
C TYR A 195 -26.29 59.58 -39.26
N GLU A 196 -27.61 59.64 -39.41
CA GLU A 196 -28.54 58.91 -38.53
C GLU A 196 -28.37 57.39 -38.65
N GLU A 197 -28.18 56.88 -39.86
CA GLU A 197 -27.86 55.47 -40.12
C GLU A 197 -26.53 55.07 -39.49
N LEU A 198 -25.47 55.88 -39.67
CA LEU A 198 -24.16 55.64 -39.05
C LEU A 198 -24.21 55.68 -37.52
N VAL A 199 -25.02 56.56 -36.93
CA VAL A 199 -25.21 56.61 -35.46
C VAL A 199 -25.96 55.37 -34.98
N ALA A 200 -27.04 54.98 -35.67
CA ALA A 200 -27.80 53.77 -35.34
C ALA A 200 -26.93 52.50 -35.45
N GLU A 201 -26.10 52.42 -36.50
CA GLU A 201 -25.15 51.33 -36.69
C GLU A 201 -24.04 51.35 -35.64
N ASN A 202 -23.52 52.52 -35.25
CA ASN A 202 -22.53 52.62 -34.18
C ASN A 202 -23.09 52.16 -32.82
N VAL A 203 -24.36 52.49 -32.52
CA VAL A 203 -25.03 52.03 -31.30
C VAL A 203 -25.21 50.51 -31.30
N ARG A 204 -25.60 49.92 -32.44
CA ARG A 204 -25.67 48.46 -32.60
C ARG A 204 -24.31 47.79 -32.48
N LEU A 205 -23.26 48.35 -33.09
CA LEU A 205 -21.90 47.82 -32.97
C LEU A 205 -21.43 47.87 -31.51
N ARG A 206 -21.78 48.93 -30.77
CA ARG A 206 -21.47 49.00 -29.32
C ARG A 206 -22.22 47.95 -28.52
N SER A 207 -23.48 47.63 -28.82
CA SER A 207 -24.20 46.56 -28.12
C SER A 207 -23.60 45.19 -28.40
N VAL A 208 -23.27 44.90 -29.67
CA VAL A 208 -22.60 43.65 -30.06
C VAL A 208 -21.22 43.50 -29.41
N VAL A 209 -20.45 44.60 -29.28
CA VAL A 209 -19.17 44.58 -28.58
C VAL A 209 -19.35 44.24 -27.10
N LYS A 210 -20.37 44.79 -26.44
CA LYS A 210 -20.70 44.45 -25.04
C LYS A 210 -21.07 42.98 -24.88
N GLU A 211 -21.95 42.47 -25.74
CA GLU A 211 -22.34 41.05 -25.74
C GLU A 211 -21.12 40.15 -25.95
N ARG A 212 -20.21 40.52 -26.86
CA ARG A 212 -18.96 39.79 -27.08
C ARG A 212 -18.06 39.79 -25.85
N GLU A 213 -17.98 40.90 -25.11
CA GLU A 213 -17.21 40.97 -23.86
C GLU A 213 -17.82 40.10 -22.76
N GLU A 214 -19.14 40.08 -22.64
CA GLU A 214 -19.86 39.22 -21.70
C GLU A 214 -19.65 37.73 -22.02
N LEU A 215 -19.80 37.35 -23.29
CA LEU A 215 -19.53 35.98 -23.75
C LEU A 215 -18.08 35.57 -23.50
N LYS A 216 -17.11 36.47 -23.68
CA LYS A 216 -15.70 36.21 -23.35
C LYS A 216 -15.48 35.99 -21.86
N ARG A 217 -16.17 36.73 -20.98
CA ARG A 217 -16.08 36.52 -19.53
C ARG A 217 -16.68 35.17 -19.14
N ALA A 218 -17.85 34.82 -19.68
CA ALA A 218 -18.47 33.53 -19.45
C ALA A 218 -17.60 32.36 -19.94
N LEU A 219 -16.97 32.49 -21.12
CA LEU A 219 -16.02 31.51 -21.63
C LEU A 219 -14.84 31.32 -20.67
N ALA A 220 -14.23 32.42 -20.20
CA ALA A 220 -13.10 32.37 -19.27
C ALA A 220 -13.47 31.73 -17.92
N GLU A 221 -14.69 31.94 -17.42
CA GLU A 221 -15.19 31.27 -16.22
C GLU A 221 -15.35 29.76 -16.45
N LYS A 222 -15.92 29.36 -17.59
CA LYS A 222 -16.06 27.94 -17.95
C LYS A 222 -14.71 27.25 -18.15
N GLU A 223 -13.73 27.95 -18.72
CA GLU A 223 -12.36 27.44 -18.83
C GLU A 223 -11.73 27.19 -17.45
N ARG A 224 -11.93 28.10 -16.48
CA ARG A 224 -11.48 27.88 -15.08
C ARG A 224 -12.18 26.69 -14.43
N GLU A 225 -13.49 26.55 -14.59
CA GLU A 225 -14.23 25.39 -14.08
C GLU A 225 -13.69 24.09 -14.68
N ILE A 226 -13.40 24.06 -15.98
CA ILE A 226 -12.80 22.91 -16.66
C ILE A 226 -11.41 22.60 -16.09
N GLU A 227 -10.58 23.61 -15.84
CA GLU A 227 -9.26 23.41 -15.23
C GLU A 227 -9.37 22.84 -13.81
N GLU A 228 -10.28 23.35 -12.99
CA GLU A 228 -10.53 22.81 -11.65
C GLU A 228 -11.01 21.36 -11.69
N LEU A 229 -11.94 21.04 -12.59
CA LEU A 229 -12.41 19.66 -12.79
C LEU A 229 -11.27 18.75 -13.28
N LYS A 230 -10.41 19.23 -14.19
CA LYS A 230 -9.22 18.47 -14.61
C LYS A 230 -8.27 18.19 -13.45
N ARG A 231 -8.05 19.16 -12.54
CA ARG A 231 -7.24 18.97 -11.32
C ARG A 231 -7.87 17.94 -10.39
N LYS A 232 -9.17 18.04 -10.12
CA LYS A 232 -9.91 17.07 -9.29
C LYS A 232 -9.83 15.65 -9.88
N LEU A 233 -9.98 15.53 -11.20
CA LEU A 233 -9.89 14.26 -11.91
C LEU A 233 -8.47 13.66 -11.84
N ALA A 234 -7.43 14.48 -11.93
CA ALA A 234 -6.04 14.02 -11.74
C ALA A 234 -5.82 13.44 -10.33
N VAL A 235 -6.32 14.11 -9.28
CA VAL A 235 -6.24 13.62 -7.90
C VAL A 235 -6.96 12.28 -7.75
N LEU A 236 -8.17 12.14 -8.30
CA LEU A 236 -8.93 10.88 -8.27
C LEU A 236 -8.21 9.74 -9.02
N ARG A 237 -7.56 10.04 -10.15
CA ARG A 237 -6.74 9.06 -10.89
C ARG A 237 -5.54 8.59 -10.07
N GLU A 238 -4.88 9.49 -9.34
CA GLU A 238 -3.79 9.12 -8.44
C GLU A 238 -4.26 8.25 -7.27
N MET A 239 -5.39 8.60 -6.67
CA MET A 239 -6.02 7.79 -5.62
C MET A 239 -6.36 6.39 -6.15
N SER A 240 -6.96 6.29 -7.34
CA SER A 240 -7.24 4.99 -7.99
C SER A 240 -5.96 4.17 -8.22
N LYS A 241 -4.87 4.79 -8.68
CA LYS A 241 -3.57 4.11 -8.81
C LYS A 241 -3.07 3.58 -7.45
N ARG A 242 -3.16 4.36 -6.38
CA ARG A 242 -2.78 3.93 -5.03
C ARG A 242 -3.63 2.76 -4.55
N VAL A 243 -4.95 2.83 -4.73
CA VAL A 243 -5.88 1.74 -4.40
C VAL A 243 -5.50 0.46 -5.17
N ASN A 244 -5.21 0.56 -6.46
CA ASN A 244 -4.79 -0.59 -7.27
C ASN A 244 -3.46 -1.19 -6.78
N THR A 245 -2.50 -0.37 -6.36
CA THR A 245 -1.24 -0.89 -5.77
C THR A 245 -1.46 -1.58 -4.42
N LEU A 246 -2.36 -1.05 -3.58
CA LEU A 246 -2.72 -1.67 -2.31
C LEU A 246 -3.48 -2.98 -2.53
N SER A 247 -4.40 -3.02 -3.49
CA SER A 247 -5.14 -4.22 -3.87
C SER A 247 -4.20 -5.34 -4.36
N LYS A 248 -3.19 -5.03 -5.18
CA LYS A 248 -2.16 -6.00 -5.57
C LYS A 248 -1.37 -6.54 -4.38
N ARG A 249 -0.98 -5.66 -3.44
CA ARG A 249 -0.28 -6.10 -2.22
C ARG A 249 -1.18 -6.97 -1.34
N LEU A 250 -2.46 -6.64 -1.24
CA LEU A 250 -3.44 -7.44 -0.52
C LEU A 250 -3.56 -8.83 -1.13
N SER A 251 -3.68 -8.95 -2.46
CA SER A 251 -3.73 -10.25 -3.13
C SER A 251 -2.45 -11.06 -2.93
N ASP A 252 -1.28 -10.41 -2.91
CA ASP A 252 -0.01 -11.09 -2.61
C ASP A 252 0.03 -11.59 -1.16
N TYR A 253 -0.50 -10.82 -0.21
CA TYR A 253 -0.61 -11.25 1.20
C TYR A 253 -1.63 -12.38 1.37
N GLU A 254 -2.77 -12.33 0.70
CA GLU A 254 -3.76 -13.41 0.69
C GLU A 254 -3.17 -14.70 0.11
N ALA A 255 -2.43 -14.61 -1.00
CA ALA A 255 -1.73 -15.76 -1.58
C ALA A 255 -0.71 -16.37 -0.60
N LYS A 256 0.11 -15.53 0.05
CA LYS A 256 1.06 -15.98 1.09
C LYS A 256 0.37 -16.60 2.30
N LEU A 257 -0.75 -16.03 2.74
CA LEU A 257 -1.52 -16.57 3.86
C LEU A 257 -2.14 -17.93 3.48
N ALA A 258 -2.62 -18.07 2.24
CA ALA A 258 -3.08 -19.35 1.71
C ALA A 258 -1.95 -20.39 1.68
N GLU A 259 -0.75 -20.03 1.22
CA GLU A 259 0.44 -20.89 1.26
C GLU A 259 0.81 -21.29 2.70
N MET A 260 0.87 -20.33 3.63
CA MET A 260 1.13 -20.60 5.05
C MET A 260 0.08 -21.53 5.66
N SER A 261 -1.20 -21.36 5.30
CA SER A 261 -2.27 -22.24 5.76
C SER A 261 -2.16 -23.66 5.19
N ARG A 262 -1.64 -23.82 3.95
CA ARG A 262 -1.35 -25.14 3.35
C ARG A 262 -0.19 -25.80 4.08
N ILE A 263 0.91 -25.07 4.30
CA ILE A 263 2.07 -25.55 5.07
C ILE A 263 1.65 -25.95 6.48
N GLN A 264 0.81 -25.15 7.15
CA GLN A 264 0.32 -25.49 8.49
C GLN A 264 -0.53 -26.77 8.49
N LYS A 265 -1.37 -26.99 7.47
CA LYS A 265 -2.13 -28.24 7.31
C LYS A 265 -1.20 -29.43 7.08
N GLU A 266 -0.20 -29.29 6.21
CA GLU A 266 0.78 -30.34 5.93
C GLU A 266 1.62 -30.68 7.18
N LEU A 267 2.09 -29.66 7.92
CA LEU A 267 2.79 -29.84 9.19
C LEU A 267 1.91 -30.51 10.25
N ALA A 268 0.64 -30.13 10.34
CA ALA A 268 -0.30 -30.76 11.26
C ALA A 268 -0.57 -32.23 10.90
N VAL A 269 -0.61 -32.59 9.61
CA VAL A 269 -0.71 -33.99 9.17
C VAL A 269 0.56 -34.78 9.53
N LEU A 270 1.74 -34.18 9.39
CA LEU A 270 3.02 -34.84 9.67
C LEU A 270 3.32 -35.00 11.16
N THR A 271 2.89 -34.07 12.00
CA THR A 271 3.28 -34.01 13.44
C THR A 271 2.12 -34.18 14.41
N GLY A 272 0.87 -34.13 13.93
CA GLY A 272 -0.34 -34.21 14.76
C GLY A 272 -0.64 -32.95 15.59
N THR A 273 0.18 -31.89 15.47
CA THR A 273 0.04 -30.64 16.23
C THR A 273 -0.30 -29.47 15.31
N ARG A 274 -1.16 -28.56 15.78
CA ARG A 274 -1.55 -27.36 15.01
C ARG A 274 -0.58 -26.19 15.19
N ASP A 275 0.26 -26.26 16.22
CA ASP A 275 1.25 -25.26 16.52
C ASP A 275 2.53 -25.50 15.70
N VAL A 276 2.96 -24.49 14.96
CA VAL A 276 4.03 -24.60 13.96
C VAL A 276 5.38 -24.84 14.65
N ASP A 277 5.60 -24.21 15.81
CA ASP A 277 6.86 -24.31 16.53
C ASP A 277 7.03 -25.68 17.23
N GLU A 278 5.94 -26.21 17.80
CA GLU A 278 5.91 -27.57 18.35
C GLU A 278 6.06 -28.62 17.25
N ALA A 279 5.36 -28.45 16.12
CA ALA A 279 5.48 -29.29 14.94
C ALA A 279 6.92 -29.35 14.42
N LEU A 280 7.60 -28.20 14.31
CA LEU A 280 9.00 -28.12 13.89
C LEU A 280 9.95 -28.77 14.90
N ASN A 281 9.69 -28.66 16.20
CA ASN A 281 10.49 -29.31 17.24
C ASN A 281 10.31 -30.83 17.23
N ILE A 282 9.11 -31.33 17.00
CA ILE A 282 8.81 -32.75 16.82
C ILE A 282 9.51 -33.27 15.56
N LEU A 283 9.47 -32.55 14.45
CA LEU A 283 10.15 -32.94 13.20
C LEU A 283 11.68 -33.00 13.38
N LYS A 284 12.27 -32.03 14.10
CA LYS A 284 13.70 -32.00 14.42
C LYS A 284 14.13 -33.14 15.35
N THR A 285 13.27 -33.57 16.27
CA THR A 285 13.61 -34.59 17.28
C THR A 285 13.26 -36.01 16.85
N GLN A 286 12.19 -36.19 16.07
CA GLN A 286 11.66 -37.51 15.70
C GLN A 286 11.99 -37.93 14.26
N PHE A 287 12.26 -37.01 13.32
CA PHE A 287 12.37 -37.34 11.89
C PHE A 287 13.75 -37.12 11.24
N ILE A 288 14.78 -36.81 12.02
CA ILE A 288 16.17 -36.74 11.51
C ILE A 288 17.03 -37.79 12.23
N PRO A 289 17.34 -38.94 11.60
CA PRO A 289 18.34 -39.85 12.12
C PRO A 289 19.68 -39.10 12.17
N LYS A 290 20.25 -38.93 13.36
CA LYS A 290 21.59 -38.35 13.55
C LYS A 290 22.64 -38.97 12.62
N SER A 291 22.44 -40.23 12.23
CA SER A 291 23.29 -40.96 11.27
C SER A 291 23.32 -40.37 9.86
N LYS A 292 22.18 -39.89 9.31
CA LYS A 292 22.15 -39.25 7.98
C LYS A 292 22.69 -37.83 8.03
N PHE A 293 22.49 -37.13 9.14
CA PHE A 293 23.06 -35.80 9.33
C PHE A 293 24.59 -35.87 9.53
N GLU A 294 25.11 -36.86 10.25
CA GLU A 294 26.55 -37.05 10.39
C GLU A 294 27.23 -37.50 9.10
N SER A 295 26.55 -38.25 8.22
CA SER A 295 27.09 -38.60 6.90
C SER A 295 27.10 -37.38 5.98
N THR A 296 26.00 -36.63 5.91
CA THR A 296 25.95 -35.41 5.08
C THR A 296 26.87 -34.33 5.60
N LEU A 297 27.06 -34.19 6.92
CA LEU A 297 28.00 -33.23 7.50
C LEU A 297 29.46 -33.64 7.22
N ARG A 298 29.76 -34.94 7.17
CA ARG A 298 31.06 -35.44 6.70
C ARG A 298 31.28 -35.18 5.22
N GLU A 299 30.27 -35.43 4.38
CA GLU A 299 30.33 -35.14 2.94
C GLU A 299 30.49 -33.64 2.68
N VAL A 300 29.73 -32.78 3.35
CA VAL A 300 29.84 -31.31 3.26
C VAL A 300 31.21 -30.84 3.74
N LYS A 301 31.76 -31.42 4.82
CA LYS A 301 33.11 -31.09 5.27
C LYS A 301 34.17 -31.52 4.25
N GLY A 302 33.98 -32.68 3.61
CA GLY A 302 34.83 -33.15 2.50
C GLY A 302 34.80 -32.20 1.30
N ILE A 303 33.60 -31.82 0.86
CA ILE A 303 33.42 -30.86 -0.25
C ILE A 303 34.02 -29.50 0.10
N LEU A 304 33.91 -29.02 1.34
CA LEU A 304 34.53 -27.78 1.77
C LEU A 304 36.07 -27.85 1.76
N SER A 305 36.67 -28.97 2.15
CA SER A 305 38.11 -29.16 2.01
C SER A 305 38.54 -29.22 0.54
N GLU A 306 37.79 -29.92 -0.32
CA GLU A 306 38.06 -29.97 -1.76
C GLU A 306 37.94 -28.59 -2.41
N ILE A 307 36.94 -27.78 -2.03
CA ILE A 307 36.80 -26.40 -2.49
C ILE A 307 37.98 -25.54 -2.05
N GLU A 308 38.47 -25.73 -0.83
CA GLU A 308 39.62 -24.97 -0.32
C GLU A 308 40.92 -25.39 -1.03
N GLU A 309 41.11 -26.67 -1.31
CA GLU A 309 42.21 -27.18 -2.14
C GLU A 309 42.14 -26.63 -3.57
N ILE A 310 40.96 -26.67 -4.21
CA ILE A 310 40.72 -26.10 -5.55
C ILE A 310 40.95 -24.59 -5.55
N ARG A 311 40.63 -23.88 -4.47
CA ARG A 311 40.92 -22.43 -4.35
C ARG A 311 42.42 -22.17 -4.26
N GLN A 312 43.14 -22.95 -3.46
CA GLN A 312 44.59 -22.84 -3.36
C GLN A 312 45.26 -23.19 -4.69
N GLU A 313 44.77 -24.20 -5.39
CA GLU A 313 45.25 -24.58 -6.71
C GLU A 313 44.94 -23.51 -7.75
N ASN A 314 43.73 -22.95 -7.78
CA ASN A 314 43.41 -21.80 -8.65
C ASN A 314 44.28 -20.57 -8.36
N ALA A 315 44.60 -20.31 -7.09
CA ALA A 315 45.51 -19.22 -6.73
C ALA A 315 46.93 -19.49 -7.25
N ARG A 316 47.44 -20.72 -7.11
CA ARG A 316 48.73 -21.13 -7.69
C ARG A 316 48.73 -21.02 -9.20
N LEU A 317 47.69 -21.54 -9.88
CA LEU A 317 47.53 -21.44 -11.33
C LEU A 317 47.42 -20.00 -11.81
N ARG A 318 46.82 -19.08 -11.03
CA ARG A 318 46.83 -17.65 -11.37
C ARG A 318 48.22 -17.06 -11.29
N ILE A 319 48.98 -17.37 -10.25
CA ILE A 319 50.37 -16.93 -10.12
C ILE A 319 51.22 -17.51 -11.26
N GLU A 320 51.04 -18.77 -11.62
CA GLU A 320 51.72 -19.40 -12.76
C GLU A 320 51.30 -18.76 -14.08
N ASN A 321 50.02 -18.50 -14.30
CA ASN A 321 49.55 -17.77 -15.47
C ASN A 321 50.08 -16.34 -15.54
N GLU A 322 50.22 -15.64 -14.42
CA GLU A 322 50.86 -14.32 -14.37
C GLU A 322 52.35 -14.40 -14.69
N LYS A 323 53.06 -15.40 -14.17
CA LYS A 323 54.45 -15.67 -14.55
C LYS A 323 54.57 -15.99 -16.03
N LEU A 324 53.72 -16.87 -16.57
CA LEU A 324 53.68 -17.21 -17.99
C LEU A 324 53.30 -15.99 -18.85
N LYS A 325 52.38 -15.14 -18.41
CA LYS A 325 52.08 -13.86 -19.08
C LYS A 325 53.25 -12.90 -19.01
N GLY A 326 53.99 -12.87 -17.90
CA GLY A 326 55.23 -12.11 -17.76
C GLY A 326 56.29 -12.59 -18.73
N VAL A 327 56.55 -13.90 -18.77
CA VAL A 327 57.47 -14.55 -19.72
C VAL A 327 57.01 -14.34 -21.15
N LEU A 328 55.72 -14.44 -21.45
CA LEU A 328 55.20 -14.13 -22.79
C LEU A 328 55.38 -12.66 -23.12
N LYS A 329 55.16 -11.73 -22.18
CA LYS A 329 55.43 -10.31 -22.41
C LYS A 329 56.90 -10.05 -22.65
N THR A 330 57.81 -10.65 -21.87
CA THR A 330 59.25 -10.52 -22.12
C THR A 330 59.63 -11.17 -23.44
N LEU A 331 59.10 -12.33 -23.80
CA LEU A 331 59.35 -12.96 -25.10
C LEU A 331 58.74 -12.15 -26.26
N PHE A 332 57.56 -11.54 -26.09
CA PHE A 332 56.98 -10.66 -27.10
C PHE A 332 57.75 -9.35 -27.20
N GLN A 333 58.29 -8.86 -26.09
CA GLN A 333 59.08 -7.64 -26.04
C GLN A 333 60.49 -7.88 -26.60
N GLU A 334 61.13 -9.00 -26.27
CA GLU A 334 62.35 -9.50 -26.91
C GLU A 334 62.09 -9.80 -28.37
N ARG A 335 60.96 -10.40 -28.77
CA ARG A 335 60.64 -10.61 -30.19
C ARG A 335 60.29 -9.31 -30.90
N LEU A 336 59.76 -8.30 -30.22
CA LEU A 336 59.52 -6.97 -30.77
C LEU A 336 60.84 -6.20 -30.87
N GLU A 337 61.71 -6.29 -29.87
CA GLU A 337 63.05 -5.69 -29.85
C GLU A 337 64.02 -6.44 -30.78
N GLU A 338 63.83 -7.74 -31.01
CA GLU A 338 64.46 -8.53 -32.06
C GLU A 338 63.78 -8.24 -33.40
N SER A 339 62.47 -8.05 -33.53
CA SER A 339 61.88 -7.68 -34.85
C SER A 339 62.18 -6.23 -35.26
N VAL A 340 62.45 -5.36 -34.29
CA VAL A 340 62.87 -3.96 -34.49
C VAL A 340 64.41 -3.85 -34.50
N GLY A 341 65.12 -4.87 -33.99
CA GLY A 341 66.59 -4.99 -33.97
C GLY A 341 67.19 -6.01 -34.94
N SER A 342 66.37 -6.80 -35.64
CA SER A 342 66.74 -7.82 -36.66
C SER A 342 65.95 -7.66 -37.98
N GLU A 343 65.52 -6.43 -38.28
CA GLU A 343 65.68 -5.88 -39.64
C GLU A 343 67.14 -5.41 -39.90
N SER A 344 68.03 -5.67 -38.93
CA SER A 344 69.49 -5.62 -39.00
C SER A 344 70.07 -6.98 -38.54
N GLU A 345 70.60 -7.77 -39.48
CA GLU A 345 71.26 -9.09 -39.31
C GLU A 345 70.29 -10.31 -39.39
N GLU A 346 70.02 -10.83 -40.59
CA GLU A 346 70.76 -11.95 -41.23
C GLU A 346 70.71 -13.30 -40.51
N THR A 347 70.32 -14.32 -41.31
CA THR A 347 70.77 -15.72 -41.30
C THR A 347 70.00 -16.79 -40.52
N SER A 348 69.51 -17.75 -41.33
CA SER A 348 69.73 -19.20 -41.16
C SER A 348 68.93 -19.88 -40.05
N SER A 349 67.97 -20.73 -40.40
CA SER A 349 68.15 -22.12 -40.86
C SER A 349 67.56 -23.03 -39.77
N SER A 350 66.46 -23.70 -40.11
CA SER A 350 66.46 -25.14 -40.42
C SER A 350 66.00 -25.92 -39.20
N SER A 351 64.97 -26.75 -39.40
CA SER A 351 65.06 -28.21 -39.25
C SER A 351 65.33 -28.62 -37.81
N PHE A 352 64.62 -29.53 -37.21
CA PHE A 352 64.09 -30.76 -37.77
C PHE A 352 63.49 -31.45 -36.54
N ASP A 353 62.40 -32.17 -36.77
CA ASP A 353 62.27 -33.57 -36.40
C ASP A 353 62.45 -34.02 -34.94
N ASP A 354 61.38 -34.73 -34.58
CA ASP A 354 61.46 -36.12 -34.13
C ASP A 354 61.99 -36.38 -32.72
N ASN A 355 61.53 -37.39 -32.00
CA ASN A 355 60.49 -38.41 -32.11
C ASN A 355 60.30 -38.80 -30.62
N LYS A 356 59.11 -38.91 -30.05
CA LYS A 356 58.24 -40.11 -30.11
C LYS A 356 58.92 -41.41 -29.62
N PRO A 357 58.14 -42.38 -29.14
CA PRO A 357 57.75 -42.60 -27.75
C PRO A 357 58.47 -43.83 -27.15
N GLY A 358 58.77 -43.79 -25.85
CA GLY A 358 59.45 -44.88 -25.15
C GLY A 358 60.37 -44.37 -24.07
#